data_AF-A0A7U2MNI3-F1
#
_entry.id   AF-A0A7U2MNI3-F1
#
_cell.length_a   1.000
_cell.length_b   1.000
_cell.length_c   1.000
_cell.angle_alpha   90.00
_cell.angle_beta   90.00
_cell.angle_gamma   90.00
#
_symmetry.space_group_name_H-M   'P 1'
#
loop_
_entity.id
_entity.type
_entity.pdbx_description
1 polymer ?
#
loop_
_entity_poly.entity_id
_entity_poly.type
_entity_poly.pdbx_seq_one_letter_code
_entity_poly.pdbx_strand_id
1 'polypeptide(L)'
;MDAGGSKWLHENLREGMDVTVRRPKNHFRLRKRPRYILLAGGIDITPLTPMLSELKCNGADYHLIYLGRPRGTMAYVEELCRGHPTEVWTSQDGKGFDLESFVKAQEKNVQIYCCGPDRLINALEDACRENVVVELRVERFQVASTRNFCQTKASMSLWGVVEDD
;
A
#
# COMPACT_ATOMS: atom_id res chain seq x y z
N MET A 1 -18.19 5.12 -7.48
CA MET A 1 -18.58 6.08 -6.43
C MET A 1 -17.75 5.76 -5.21
N ASP A 2 -16.80 6.62 -4.87
CA ASP A 2 -15.95 6.44 -3.70
C ASP A 2 -16.84 6.39 -2.46
N ALA A 3 -16.73 5.32 -1.68
CA ALA A 3 -17.40 5.24 -0.39
C ALA A 3 -16.91 6.43 0.43
N GLY A 4 -17.80 7.37 0.77
CA GLY A 4 -17.47 8.71 1.29
C GLY A 4 -16.63 8.77 2.57
N GLY A 5 -16.11 7.65 3.08
CA GLY A 5 -15.24 7.57 4.24
C GLY A 5 -13.95 8.38 4.09
N SER A 6 -13.26 8.33 2.95
CA SER A 6 -12.03 9.15 2.76
C SER A 6 -12.35 10.65 2.82
N LYS A 7 -13.38 11.09 2.08
CA LYS A 7 -13.87 12.47 2.13
C LYS A 7 -14.26 12.88 3.55
N TRP A 8 -15.04 12.05 4.25
CA TRP A 8 -15.46 12.32 5.63
C TRP A 8 -14.26 12.46 6.57
N LEU A 9 -13.27 11.56 6.46
CA LEU A 9 -12.05 11.63 7.27
C LEU A 9 -11.30 12.95 7.02
N HIS A 10 -11.09 13.33 5.76
CA HIS A 10 -10.40 14.58 5.41
C HIS A 10 -11.17 15.83 5.89
N GLU A 11 -12.50 15.82 5.82
CA GLU A 11 -13.32 16.98 6.15
C GLU A 11 -13.63 17.11 7.66
N ASN A 12 -13.77 15.99 8.39
CA ASN A 12 -14.37 15.97 9.73
C ASN A 12 -13.44 15.47 10.83
N LEU A 13 -12.45 14.61 10.54
CA LEU A 13 -11.58 14.08 11.59
C LEU A 13 -10.68 15.18 12.16
N ARG A 14 -10.57 15.25 13.49
CA ARG A 14 -9.74 16.21 14.22
C ARG A 14 -8.99 15.49 15.34
N GLU A 15 -7.90 16.08 15.77
CA GLU A 15 -7.15 15.60 16.94
C GLU A 15 -8.05 15.59 18.19
N GLY A 16 -7.88 14.58 19.03
CA GLY A 16 -8.71 14.37 20.22
C GLY A 16 -10.05 13.67 19.98
N MET A 17 -10.42 13.35 18.73
CA MET A 17 -11.60 12.54 18.44
C MET A 17 -11.33 11.05 18.63
N ASP A 18 -12.27 10.35 19.27
CA ASP A 18 -12.26 8.89 19.33
C ASP A 18 -12.62 8.26 17.99
N VAL A 19 -11.83 7.28 17.56
CA VAL A 19 -12.06 6.51 16.33
C VAL A 19 -12.15 5.03 16.69
N THR A 20 -13.23 4.38 16.28
CA THR A 20 -13.36 2.93 16.44
C THR A 20 -12.58 2.22 15.34
N VAL A 21 -11.59 1.42 15.74
CA VAL A 21 -10.78 0.60 14.83
C VAL A 21 -11.02 -0.89 15.06
N ARG A 22 -10.94 -1.68 13.97
CA ARG A 22 -10.97 -3.15 14.07
C ARG A 22 -9.55 -3.69 14.20
N ARG A 23 -9.43 -4.94 14.67
CA ARG A 23 -8.15 -5.65 14.71
C ARG A 23 -7.50 -5.71 13.32
N PRO A 24 -6.16 -5.57 13.22
CA PRO A 24 -5.45 -5.64 11.96
C PRO A 24 -5.60 -7.03 11.32
N LYS A 25 -5.74 -7.06 10.00
CA LYS A 25 -5.72 -8.28 9.18
C LYS A 25 -4.58 -8.15 8.19
N ASN A 26 -3.78 -9.19 8.05
CA ASN A 26 -2.68 -9.22 7.10
C ASN A 26 -2.86 -10.39 6.12
N HIS A 27 -3.32 -10.05 4.91
CA HIS A 27 -3.42 -10.98 3.77
C HIS A 27 -2.22 -10.89 2.82
N PHE A 28 -1.34 -9.92 3.05
CA PHE A 28 -0.19 -9.60 2.21
C PHE A 28 1.11 -9.84 2.98
N ARG A 29 1.28 -11.05 3.52
CA ARG A 29 2.45 -11.40 4.34
C ARG A 29 3.71 -11.56 3.48
N LEU A 30 4.82 -11.07 4.01
CA LEU A 30 6.17 -11.33 3.48
C LEU A 30 6.51 -12.81 3.66
N ARG A 31 7.04 -13.43 2.60
CA ARG A 31 7.46 -14.83 2.55
C ARG A 31 8.97 -14.90 2.36
N LYS A 32 9.64 -15.82 3.05
CA LYS A 32 11.10 -16.00 2.95
C LYS A 32 11.52 -16.40 1.53
N ARG A 33 12.27 -15.53 0.87
CA ARG A 33 12.84 -15.67 -0.48
C ARG A 33 14.27 -15.12 -0.51
N PRO A 34 15.11 -15.54 -1.46
CA PRO A 34 16.48 -15.04 -1.59
C PRO A 34 16.56 -13.55 -1.92
N ARG A 35 15.66 -13.08 -2.79
CA ARG A 35 15.64 -11.70 -3.28
C ARG A 35 14.22 -11.18 -3.44
N TYR A 36 14.02 -9.90 -3.16
CA TYR A 36 12.72 -9.24 -3.16
C TYR A 36 12.70 -8.02 -4.06
N ILE A 37 11.57 -7.81 -4.74
CA ILE A 37 11.27 -6.59 -5.46
C ILE A 37 9.94 -6.10 -4.93
N LEU A 38 9.91 -4.86 -4.46
CA LEU A 38 8.71 -4.21 -3.99
C LEU A 38 8.35 -3.13 -4.99
N LEU A 39 7.16 -3.20 -5.57
CA LEU A 39 6.69 -2.30 -6.61
C LEU A 39 5.45 -1.57 -6.11
N ALA A 40 5.56 -0.26 -5.94
CA ALA A 40 4.50 0.60 -5.42
C ALA A 40 3.96 1.55 -6.48
N GLY A 41 2.65 1.78 -6.48
CA GLY A 41 2.00 2.81 -7.29
C GLY A 41 1.27 3.85 -6.44
N GLY A 42 1.77 5.09 -6.36
CA GLY A 42 1.08 6.18 -5.64
C GLY A 42 0.96 5.95 -4.12
N ILE A 43 -0.24 6.10 -3.55
CA ILE A 43 -0.47 5.96 -2.10
C ILE A 43 -0.34 4.50 -1.61
N ASP A 44 -0.38 3.56 -2.54
CA ASP A 44 -0.25 2.12 -2.30
C ASP A 44 1.18 1.69 -1.93
N ILE A 45 2.10 2.64 -1.73
CA ILE A 45 3.37 2.42 -1.02
C ILE A 45 3.15 2.00 0.45
N THR A 46 2.05 2.43 1.05
CA THR A 46 1.75 2.26 2.48
C THR A 46 1.82 0.80 2.97
N PRO A 47 1.19 -0.20 2.32
CA PRO A 47 1.31 -1.60 2.75
C PRO A 47 2.72 -2.20 2.56
N LEU A 48 3.56 -1.58 1.74
CA LEU A 48 4.92 -2.06 1.46
C LEU A 48 5.97 -1.49 2.45
N THR A 49 5.75 -0.30 3.02
CA THR A 49 6.66 0.29 4.03
C THR A 49 7.02 -0.64 5.21
N PRO A 50 6.09 -1.36 5.85
CA PRO A 50 6.47 -2.32 6.90
C PRO A 50 7.31 -3.48 6.37
N MET A 51 7.09 -3.94 5.14
CA MET A 51 7.95 -4.97 4.53
C MET A 51 9.36 -4.45 4.27
N LEU A 52 9.50 -3.22 3.77
CA LEU A 52 10.80 -2.57 3.56
C LEU A 52 11.58 -2.48 4.86
N SER A 53 10.91 -2.12 5.95
CA SER A 53 11.50 -2.07 7.29
C SER A 53 11.97 -3.46 7.74
N GLU A 54 11.14 -4.49 7.60
CA GLU A 54 11.48 -5.86 7.95
C GLU A 54 12.67 -6.40 7.14
N LEU A 55 12.67 -6.18 5.81
CA LEU A 55 13.73 -6.59 4.91
C LEU A 55 15.06 -5.90 5.23
N LYS A 56 15.02 -4.59 5.54
CA LYS A 56 16.19 -3.83 5.98
C LYS A 56 16.75 -4.38 7.28
N CYS A 57 15.92 -4.60 8.29
CA CYS A 57 16.34 -5.14 9.58
C CYS A 57 16.98 -6.52 9.46
N ASN A 58 16.48 -7.34 8.52
CA ASN A 58 16.99 -8.69 8.27
C ASN A 58 18.21 -8.72 7.33
N GLY A 59 18.67 -7.57 6.82
CA GLY A 59 19.77 -7.51 5.85
C GLY A 59 19.49 -8.26 4.55
N ALA A 60 18.21 -8.34 4.13
CA ALA A 60 17.81 -9.06 2.93
C ALA A 60 18.28 -8.34 1.65
N ASP A 61 18.39 -9.07 0.55
CA ASP A 61 18.56 -8.48 -0.78
C ASP A 61 17.21 -8.04 -1.33
N TYR A 62 17.00 -6.73 -1.46
CA TYR A 62 15.76 -6.19 -1.99
C TYR A 62 15.94 -4.88 -2.74
N HIS A 63 14.94 -4.55 -3.56
CA HIS A 63 14.86 -3.28 -4.26
C HIS A 63 13.43 -2.74 -4.26
N LEU A 64 13.26 -1.43 -4.10
CA LEU A 64 11.98 -0.73 -4.20
C LEU A 64 11.90 0.02 -5.54
N ILE A 65 10.84 -0.25 -6.31
CA ILE A 65 10.44 0.54 -7.47
C ILE A 65 9.19 1.31 -7.09
N TYR A 66 9.27 2.64 -7.05
CA TYR A 66 8.16 3.50 -6.68
C TYR A 66 7.69 4.34 -7.88
N LEU A 67 6.54 3.95 -8.43
CA LEU A 67 5.90 4.61 -9.56
C LEU A 67 4.88 5.65 -9.06
N GLY A 68 4.89 6.85 -9.63
CA GLY A 68 4.01 7.90 -9.14
C GLY A 68 3.75 9.07 -10.09
N ARG A 69 2.97 10.00 -9.53
CA ARG A 69 2.80 11.38 -10.02
C ARG A 69 4.11 12.18 -9.77
N PRO A 70 4.18 13.48 -10.11
CA PRO A 70 5.38 14.27 -9.81
C PRO A 70 5.90 14.05 -8.40
N ARG A 71 7.23 13.95 -8.24
CA ARG A 71 7.90 13.54 -7.00
C ARG A 71 7.36 14.24 -5.75
N GLY A 72 7.08 15.55 -5.83
CA GLY A 72 6.54 16.35 -4.72
C GLY A 72 5.16 15.94 -4.21
N THR A 73 4.47 15.01 -4.88
CA THR A 73 3.16 14.46 -4.48
C THR A 73 3.22 13.02 -4.00
N MET A 74 4.41 12.40 -4.03
CA MET A 74 4.61 11.01 -3.65
C MET A 74 4.84 10.90 -2.14
N ALA A 75 4.05 10.07 -1.47
CA ALA A 75 4.13 9.89 -0.03
C ALA A 75 5.46 9.23 0.36
N TYR A 76 6.14 9.75 1.38
CA TYR A 76 7.37 9.19 1.95
C TYR A 76 8.58 9.11 0.99
N VAL A 77 8.52 9.69 -0.22
CA VAL A 77 9.55 9.45 -1.26
C VAL A 77 10.97 9.78 -0.79
N GLU A 78 11.16 10.89 -0.07
CA GLU A 78 12.49 11.28 0.41
C GLU A 78 13.00 10.38 1.54
N GLU A 79 12.12 9.93 2.43
CA GLU A 79 12.47 8.98 3.49
C GLU A 79 12.85 7.62 2.90
N LEU A 80 12.07 7.15 1.92
CA LEU A 80 12.31 5.88 1.25
C LEU A 80 13.63 5.88 0.47
N CYS A 81 13.89 6.92 -0.32
CA CYS A 81 15.15 7.06 -1.04
C CYS A 81 16.37 7.12 -0.12
N ARG A 82 16.23 7.70 1.08
CA ARG A 82 17.32 7.75 2.08
C ARG A 82 17.49 6.43 2.81
N GLY A 83 16.38 5.73 3.06
CA GLY A 83 16.33 4.55 3.93
C GLY A 83 16.55 3.22 3.22
N HIS A 84 16.28 3.15 1.91
CA HIS A 84 16.16 1.91 1.15
C HIS A 84 16.75 2.04 -0.27
N PRO A 85 17.22 0.93 -0.88
CA PRO A 85 17.60 0.90 -2.29
C PRO A 85 16.35 1.13 -3.17
N THR A 86 16.15 2.38 -3.59
CA THR A 86 14.91 2.84 -4.22
C THR A 86 15.14 3.46 -5.58
N GLU A 87 14.36 3.02 -6.56
CA GLU A 87 14.22 3.63 -7.88
C GLU A 87 12.85 4.31 -7.99
N VAL A 88 12.82 5.57 -8.43
CA VAL A 88 11.59 6.36 -8.53
C VAL A 88 11.33 6.70 -9.99
N TRP A 89 10.11 6.40 -10.44
CA TRP A 89 9.64 6.75 -11.78
C TRP A 89 8.38 7.59 -11.67
N THR A 90 8.41 8.75 -12.31
CA THR A 90 7.32 9.71 -12.28
C THR A 90 6.69 9.84 -13.66
N SER A 91 5.42 10.26 -13.69
CA SER A 91 4.75 10.63 -14.94
C SER A 91 5.43 11.76 -15.72
N GLN A 92 6.38 12.49 -15.12
CA GLN A 92 7.12 13.57 -15.77
C GLN A 92 8.37 13.10 -16.49
N ASP A 93 8.83 11.86 -16.26
CA ASP A 93 10.08 11.35 -16.83
C ASP A 93 9.98 11.07 -18.34
N GLY A 94 8.79 11.24 -18.92
CA GLY A 94 8.51 11.13 -20.36
C GLY A 94 8.54 9.70 -20.91
N LYS A 95 9.25 8.78 -20.23
CA LYS A 95 9.21 7.33 -20.46
C LYS A 95 8.55 6.66 -19.26
N GLY A 96 7.52 5.85 -19.53
CA GLY A 96 6.94 4.98 -18.52
C GLY A 96 7.93 3.89 -18.12
N PHE A 97 7.72 3.30 -16.94
CA PHE A 97 8.48 2.12 -16.51
C PHE A 97 8.10 0.91 -17.36
N ASP A 98 9.09 0.32 -18.04
CA ASP A 98 8.90 -0.87 -18.88
C ASP A 98 8.83 -2.13 -18.02
N LEU A 99 7.62 -2.45 -17.58
CA LEU A 99 7.33 -3.62 -16.74
C LEU A 99 7.66 -4.94 -17.44
N GLU A 100 7.45 -5.03 -18.74
CA GLU A 100 7.62 -6.29 -19.47
C GLU A 100 9.10 -6.66 -19.56
N SER A 101 9.93 -5.71 -20.04
CA SER A 101 11.38 -5.91 -20.08
C SER A 101 11.95 -6.12 -18.68
N PHE A 102 11.44 -5.38 -17.69
CA PHE A 102 11.84 -5.54 -16.29
C PHE A 102 11.58 -6.95 -15.77
N VAL A 103 10.35 -7.48 -15.95
CA VAL A 103 10.00 -8.84 -15.49
C VAL A 103 10.81 -9.89 -16.23
N LYS A 104 10.99 -9.77 -17.55
CA LYS A 104 11.79 -10.72 -18.36
C LYS A 104 13.25 -10.77 -17.93
N ALA A 105 13.80 -9.67 -17.42
CA ALA A 105 15.19 -9.60 -16.96
C ALA A 105 15.43 -10.25 -15.58
N GLN A 106 14.38 -10.67 -14.85
CA GLN A 106 14.54 -11.20 -13.50
C GLN A 106 15.10 -12.62 -13.47
N GLU A 107 15.90 -12.88 -12.45
CA GLU A 107 16.47 -14.19 -12.16
C GLU A 107 15.46 -15.11 -11.46
N LYS A 108 15.81 -16.41 -11.38
CA LYS A 108 15.04 -17.39 -10.61
C LYS A 108 14.98 -17.02 -9.13
N ASN A 109 13.85 -17.35 -8.49
CA ASN A 109 13.62 -17.19 -7.05
C ASN A 109 13.48 -15.73 -6.58
N VAL A 110 13.27 -14.78 -7.50
CA VAL A 110 12.85 -13.42 -7.16
C VAL A 110 11.37 -13.40 -6.78
N GLN A 111 11.06 -12.74 -5.67
CA GLN A 111 9.69 -12.51 -5.22
C GLN A 111 9.31 -11.05 -5.42
N ILE A 112 8.30 -10.83 -6.26
CA ILE A 112 7.75 -9.51 -6.51
C ILE A 112 6.53 -9.31 -5.60
N TYR A 113 6.52 -8.22 -4.83
CA TYR A 113 5.37 -7.70 -4.12
C TYR A 113 4.91 -6.43 -4.81
N CYS A 114 3.63 -6.35 -5.19
CA CYS A 114 3.08 -5.17 -5.84
C CYS A 114 1.82 -4.68 -5.14
N CYS A 115 1.73 -3.38 -4.92
CA CYS A 115 0.49 -2.71 -4.53
C CYS A 115 0.40 -1.39 -5.31
N GLY A 116 -0.74 -1.17 -5.96
CA GLY A 116 -0.90 -0.06 -6.90
C GLY A 116 -2.23 -0.06 -7.62
N PRO A 117 -2.44 0.89 -8.53
CA PRO A 117 -3.63 0.95 -9.37
C PRO A 117 -3.83 -0.33 -10.18
N ASP A 118 -5.08 -0.72 -10.47
CA ASP A 118 -5.38 -1.96 -11.20
C ASP A 118 -4.63 -2.10 -12.52
N ARG A 119 -4.43 -0.98 -13.25
CA ARG A 119 -3.64 -0.98 -14.49
C ARG A 119 -2.21 -1.50 -14.31
N LEU A 120 -1.57 -1.18 -13.18
CA LEU A 120 -0.20 -1.57 -12.87
C LEU A 120 -0.17 -3.06 -12.51
N ILE A 121 -1.10 -3.47 -11.64
CA ILE A 121 -1.17 -4.86 -11.20
C ILE A 121 -1.50 -5.78 -12.37
N ASN A 122 -2.48 -5.42 -13.21
CA ASN A 122 -2.86 -6.22 -14.38
C ASN A 122 -1.69 -6.35 -15.36
N ALA A 123 -0.97 -5.25 -15.67
CA ALA A 123 0.20 -5.31 -16.53
C ALA A 123 1.31 -6.20 -15.97
N LEU A 124 1.51 -6.20 -14.65
CA LEU A 124 2.49 -7.05 -13.98
C LEU A 124 2.06 -8.52 -13.96
N GLU A 125 0.76 -8.81 -13.76
CA GLU A 125 0.20 -10.15 -13.88
C GLU A 125 0.37 -10.71 -15.31
N ASP A 126 0.11 -9.89 -16.33
CA ASP A 126 0.32 -10.25 -17.73
C ASP A 126 1.80 -10.52 -18.03
N ALA A 127 2.71 -9.64 -17.60
CA ALA A 127 4.15 -9.81 -17.78
C ALA A 127 4.71 -11.06 -17.05
N CYS A 128 4.15 -11.41 -15.90
CA CYS A 128 4.54 -12.61 -15.16
C CYS A 128 3.95 -13.91 -15.74
N ARG A 129 2.90 -13.85 -16.58
CA ARG A 129 2.22 -15.06 -17.09
C ARG A 129 3.17 -15.99 -17.86
N GLU A 130 4.11 -15.41 -18.60
CA GLU A 130 5.10 -16.14 -19.39
C GLU A 130 6.42 -16.36 -18.63
N ASN A 131 6.59 -15.70 -17.48
CA ASN A 131 7.80 -15.80 -16.66
C ASN A 131 7.53 -16.63 -15.38
N VAL A 132 7.68 -17.95 -15.51
CA VAL A 132 7.47 -18.90 -14.39
C VAL A 132 8.57 -18.87 -13.32
N VAL A 133 9.61 -18.05 -13.48
CA VAL A 133 10.74 -18.03 -12.54
C VAL A 133 10.60 -16.98 -11.42
N VAL A 134 9.62 -16.08 -11.55
CA VAL A 134 9.26 -15.08 -10.54
C VAL A 134 7.97 -15.48 -9.83
N GLU A 135 7.89 -15.23 -8.52
CA GLU A 135 6.62 -15.32 -7.80
C GLU A 135 6.06 -13.91 -7.61
N LEU A 136 4.85 -13.66 -8.12
CA LEU A 136 4.15 -12.40 -7.96
C LEU A 136 3.13 -12.49 -6.81
N ARG A 137 3.15 -11.50 -5.90
CA ARG A 137 2.15 -11.30 -4.87
C ARG A 137 1.61 -9.89 -4.96
N VAL A 138 0.29 -9.74 -4.91
CA VAL A 138 -0.38 -8.44 -5.09
C VAL A 138 -1.34 -8.15 -3.95
N GLU A 139 -1.47 -6.88 -3.60
CA GLU A 139 -2.58 -6.36 -2.80
C GLU A 139 -3.26 -5.24 -3.58
N ARG A 140 -4.59 -5.28 -3.65
CA ARG A 140 -5.41 -4.31 -4.38
C ARG A 140 -6.19 -3.46 -3.39
N PHE A 141 -6.05 -2.14 -3.45
CA PHE A 141 -6.89 -1.23 -2.69
C PHE A 141 -8.18 -0.96 -3.46
N GLN A 142 -9.25 -1.67 -3.09
CA GLN A 142 -10.55 -1.55 -3.73
C GLN A 142 -11.55 -0.86 -2.81
N VAL A 143 -12.42 -0.03 -3.40
CA VAL A 143 -13.58 0.49 -2.70
C VAL A 143 -14.48 -0.71 -2.37
N ALA A 144 -14.71 -0.95 -1.08
CA ALA A 144 -15.67 -1.97 -0.66
C ALA A 144 -17.03 -1.67 -1.30
N SER A 145 -17.65 -2.66 -1.93
CA SER A 145 -19.03 -2.55 -2.39
C SER A 145 -19.92 -2.18 -1.20
N THR A 146 -20.78 -1.19 -1.40
CA THR A 146 -21.57 -0.54 -0.35
C THR A 146 -22.29 -1.58 0.52
N ARG A 147 -21.80 -1.84 1.73
CA ARG A 147 -22.65 -2.31 2.82
C ARG A 147 -23.15 -1.06 3.53
N ASN A 148 -24.47 -0.92 3.59
CA ASN A 148 -25.16 0.19 4.23
C ASN A 148 -24.49 0.57 5.54
N PHE A 149 -23.86 1.75 5.58
CA PHE A 149 -23.48 2.40 6.82
C PHE A 149 -24.79 2.71 7.54
N CYS A 150 -25.21 1.84 8.44
CA CYS A 150 -26.34 2.13 9.31
C CYS A 150 -25.88 3.28 10.22
N GLN A 151 -26.37 4.49 9.96
CA GLN A 151 -26.28 5.60 10.90
C GLN A 151 -27.10 5.22 12.13
N THR A 152 -26.50 4.52 13.08
CA THR A 152 -27.08 4.44 14.41
C THR A 152 -26.84 5.80 15.05
N LYS A 153 -27.88 6.63 15.13
CA LYS A 153 -27.91 7.76 16.04
C LYS A 153 -27.62 7.22 17.44
N ALA A 154 -26.42 7.44 17.96
CA ALA A 154 -26.18 7.30 19.39
C ALA A 154 -26.77 8.55 20.05
N SER A 155 -27.93 8.41 20.70
CA SER A 155 -28.38 9.41 21.67
C SER A 155 -27.51 9.26 22.90
N MET A 156 -26.75 10.30 23.22
CA MET A 156 -26.00 10.42 24.47
C MET A 156 -26.99 10.81 25.56
N SER A 157 -27.40 9.87 26.41
CA SER A 157 -28.05 10.21 27.67
C SER A 157 -26.98 10.58 28.68
N LEU A 158 -27.08 11.80 29.23
CA LEU A 158 -26.34 12.22 30.41
C LEU A 158 -26.70 11.26 31.55
N TRP A 159 -25.76 10.40 31.95
CA TRP A 159 -25.85 9.76 33.25
C TRP A 159 -25.30 10.74 34.28
N GLY A 160 -26.25 11.27 35.05
CA GLY A 160 -26.00 12.12 36.20
C GLY A 160 -25.26 11.37 37.31
N VAL A 161 -24.49 12.17 38.01
CA VAL A 161 -23.84 11.97 39.31
C VAL A 161 -24.65 11.03 40.22
N VAL A 162 -24.01 9.99 40.73
CA VAL A 162 -24.41 9.31 41.97
C VAL A 162 -23.67 10.03 43.09
N GLU A 163 -24.38 10.80 43.92
CA GLU A 163 -23.89 11.29 45.21
C GLU A 163 -24.08 10.20 46.26
N ASP A 164 -23.08 10.05 47.11
CA ASP A 164 -23.05 9.20 48.30
C ASP A 164 -24.03 9.72 49.37
N ASP A 165 -24.80 8.80 49.96
CA ASP A 165 -25.21 8.76 51.39
C ASP A 165 -25.75 7.37 51.76
#